data_AF-A0A377C2K0-F1
#
_entry.id   AF-A0A377C2K0-F1
#
_cell.length_a   1.000
_cell.length_b   1.000
_cell.length_c   1.000
_cell.angle_alpha   90.00
_cell.angle_beta   90.00
_cell.angle_gamma   90.00
#
_symmetry.space_group_name_H-M   'P 1'
#
loop_
_entity.id
_entity.type
_entity.pdbx_description
1 polymer ?
#
loop_
_entity_poly.entity_id
_entity_poly.type
_entity_poly.pdbx_seq_one_letter_code
_entity_poly.pdbx_strand_id
1 'polypeptide(L)'
;MQAIRHLKQQNVRVMLGHSAATWQQTRAAFDAGADGLVHCYNGMTGLHHREPGMVGAGLTDKRAWLELIADGHHVHPAAMSLCCCCAKGENRTDHRRDAGSWDAGWSLYVMW
;
A
#
# COMPACT_ATOMS: atom_id res chain seq x y z
N MET A 1 10.21 -6.58 -9.69
CA MET A 1 10.47 -5.33 -10.44
C MET A 1 10.04 -5.37 -11.89
N GLN A 2 10.43 -6.38 -12.68
CA GLN A 2 10.03 -6.46 -14.11
C GLN A 2 8.50 -6.48 -14.31
N ALA A 3 7.79 -7.28 -13.52
CA ALA A 3 6.33 -7.35 -13.55
C ALA A 3 5.65 -5.98 -13.28
N ILE A 4 6.12 -5.24 -12.27
CA ILE A 4 5.64 -3.89 -11.95
C ILE A 4 5.75 -2.99 -13.19
N ARG A 5 6.96 -2.91 -13.80
CA ARG A 5 7.18 -2.08 -14.98
C ARG A 5 6.29 -2.48 -16.15
N HIS A 6 6.11 -3.78 -16.40
CA HIS A 6 5.24 -4.28 -17.46
C HIS A 6 3.78 -3.85 -17.25
N LEU A 7 3.25 -4.01 -16.03
CA LEU A 7 1.89 -3.63 -15.69
C LEU A 7 1.70 -2.10 -15.79
N LYS A 8 2.68 -1.30 -15.36
CA LYS A 8 2.61 0.17 -15.50
C LYS A 8 2.59 0.62 -16.95
N GLN A 9 3.30 -0.04 -17.87
CA GLN A 9 3.23 0.25 -19.31
C GLN A 9 1.83 0.02 -19.89
N GLN A 10 1.03 -0.82 -19.26
CA GLN A 10 -0.35 -1.13 -19.65
C GLN A 10 -1.38 -0.26 -18.92
N ASN A 11 -0.95 0.79 -18.23
CA ASN A 11 -1.82 1.62 -17.39
C ASN A 11 -2.58 0.79 -16.33
N VAL A 12 -1.90 -0.14 -15.67
CA VAL A 12 -2.44 -0.87 -14.51
C VAL A 12 -1.97 -0.20 -13.22
N ARG A 13 -2.83 -0.15 -12.20
CA ARG A 13 -2.42 0.27 -10.85
C ARG A 13 -1.90 -0.94 -10.09
N VAL A 14 -0.70 -0.82 -9.54
CA VAL A 14 0.02 -1.92 -8.88
C VAL A 14 0.11 -1.64 -7.39
N MET A 15 -0.58 -2.45 -6.60
CA MET A 15 -0.52 -2.40 -5.13
C MET A 15 0.27 -3.60 -4.61
N LEU A 16 1.12 -3.36 -3.61
CA LEU A 16 1.96 -4.39 -2.99
C LEU A 16 1.25 -4.93 -1.74
N GLY A 17 1.28 -6.24 -1.53
CA GLY A 17 0.71 -6.87 -0.34
C GLY A 17 1.27 -8.26 -0.11
N HIS A 18 0.93 -8.87 1.03
CA HIS A 18 1.20 -10.29 1.30
C HIS A 18 2.64 -10.74 1.06
N SER A 19 3.60 -9.89 1.43
CA SER A 19 5.00 -10.11 1.16
C SER A 19 5.84 -9.85 2.41
N ALA A 20 6.95 -10.59 2.53
CA ALA A 20 7.93 -10.42 3.60
C ALA A 20 9.05 -9.43 3.24
N ALA A 21 8.80 -8.52 2.28
CA ALA A 21 9.83 -7.66 1.72
C ALA A 21 10.46 -6.72 2.78
N THR A 22 11.76 -6.45 2.64
CA THR A 22 12.44 -5.43 3.45
C THR A 22 12.06 -4.02 2.99
N TRP A 23 12.31 -3.01 3.82
CA TRP A 23 12.11 -1.61 3.46
C TRP A 23 12.78 -1.25 2.12
N GLN A 24 14.03 -1.72 1.92
CA GLN A 24 14.79 -1.47 0.70
C GLN A 24 14.14 -2.09 -0.54
N GLN A 25 13.64 -3.33 -0.42
CA GLN A 25 12.94 -4.02 -1.50
C GLN A 25 11.61 -3.32 -1.85
N THR A 26 10.86 -2.87 -0.86
CA THR A 26 9.61 -2.12 -1.06
C THR A 26 9.86 -0.77 -1.72
N ARG A 27 10.90 -0.04 -1.28
CA ARG A 27 11.34 1.20 -1.93
C ARG A 27 11.70 1.00 -3.39
N ALA A 28 12.45 -0.07 -3.70
CA ALA A 28 12.77 -0.43 -5.08
C ALA A 28 11.51 -0.76 -5.90
N ALA A 29 10.46 -1.32 -5.28
CA ALA A 29 9.18 -1.55 -5.95
C ALA A 29 8.45 -0.25 -6.27
N PHE A 30 8.43 0.71 -5.34
CA PHE A 30 7.89 2.06 -5.61
C PHE A 30 8.67 2.77 -6.71
N ASP A 31 10.01 2.68 -6.71
CA ASP A 31 10.85 3.24 -7.77
C ASP A 31 10.64 2.54 -9.12
N ALA A 32 10.23 1.27 -9.12
CA ALA A 32 9.81 0.56 -10.32
C ALA A 32 8.38 0.92 -10.79
N GLY A 33 7.65 1.75 -10.03
CA GLY A 33 6.33 2.26 -10.39
C GLY A 33 5.16 1.65 -9.63
N ALA A 34 5.39 0.86 -8.57
CA ALA A 34 4.29 0.43 -7.70
C ALA A 34 3.63 1.65 -7.04
N ASP A 35 2.30 1.62 -6.96
CA ASP A 35 1.50 2.75 -6.52
C ASP A 35 1.30 2.78 -5.00
N GLY A 36 1.40 1.65 -4.29
CA GLY A 36 1.07 1.64 -2.88
C GLY A 36 1.03 0.27 -2.22
N LEU A 37 0.43 0.24 -1.02
CA LEU A 37 0.18 -0.97 -0.23
C LEU A 37 -1.32 -1.26 -0.15
N VAL A 38 -1.71 -2.49 -0.49
CA VAL A 38 -3.07 -3.00 -0.23
C VAL A 38 -3.19 -3.34 1.25
N HIS A 39 -4.35 -3.07 1.87
CA HIS A 39 -4.67 -3.38 3.28
C HIS A 39 -3.48 -3.24 4.25
N CYS A 40 -2.78 -2.10 4.18
CA CYS A 40 -1.58 -1.75 4.94
C CYS A 40 -1.62 -2.28 6.38
N TYR A 41 -0.47 -2.78 6.86
CA TYR A 41 -0.26 -3.58 8.07
C TYR A 41 -0.57 -5.07 7.94
N ASN A 42 -1.54 -5.47 7.12
CA ASN A 42 -2.03 -6.86 7.11
C ASN A 42 -1.19 -7.73 6.15
N GLY A 43 -0.70 -8.86 6.64
CA GLY A 43 0.03 -9.84 5.83
C GLY A 43 1.38 -9.36 5.28
N MET A 44 2.00 -8.32 5.87
CA MET A 44 3.27 -7.77 5.39
C MET A 44 4.26 -7.51 6.54
N THR A 45 5.52 -7.20 6.23
CA THR A 45 6.49 -6.79 7.26
C THR A 45 6.07 -5.47 7.92
N GLY A 46 5.93 -5.53 9.25
CA GLY A 46 5.52 -4.39 10.08
C GLY A 46 6.61 -3.35 10.28
N LEU A 47 6.27 -2.26 10.97
CA LEU A 47 7.18 -1.17 11.29
C LEU A 47 8.06 -1.52 12.49
N HIS A 48 9.36 -1.72 12.25
CA HIS A 48 10.36 -1.85 13.31
C HIS A 48 11.45 -0.77 13.18
N HIS A 49 11.91 -0.22 14.31
CA HIS A 49 12.82 0.94 14.34
C HIS A 49 14.15 0.79 13.58
N ARG A 50 14.68 -0.45 13.44
CA ARG A 50 15.91 -0.73 12.67
C ARG A 50 15.67 -1.25 11.26
N GLU A 51 14.52 -1.88 11.04
CA GLU A 51 14.12 -2.44 9.75
C GLU A 51 12.64 -2.12 9.57
N PRO A 52 12.32 -0.98 8.93
CA PRO A 52 10.94 -0.47 8.90
C PRO A 52 9.98 -1.34 8.09
N GLY A 53 10.49 -2.28 7.28
CA GLY A 53 9.68 -3.18 6.47
C GLY A 53 8.82 -2.46 5.43
N MET A 54 7.81 -3.18 4.92
CA MET A 54 6.85 -2.67 3.96
C MET A 54 6.03 -1.53 4.54
N VAL A 55 5.53 -1.68 5.77
CA VAL A 55 4.74 -0.65 6.45
C VAL A 55 5.54 0.64 6.56
N GLY A 56 6.79 0.58 7.02
CA GLY A 56 7.63 1.77 7.13
C GLY A 56 7.94 2.40 5.77
N ALA A 57 8.12 1.60 4.73
CA ALA A 57 8.32 2.13 3.38
C ALA A 57 7.07 2.88 2.89
N GLY A 58 5.88 2.31 3.11
CA GLY A 58 4.61 2.95 2.75
C GLY A 58 4.38 4.25 3.51
N LEU A 59 4.59 4.25 4.84
CA LEU A 59 4.35 5.43 5.70
C LEU A 59 5.33 6.58 5.43
N THR A 60 6.51 6.30 4.88
CA THR A 60 7.56 7.31 4.65
C THR A 60 7.67 7.76 3.20
N ASP A 61 7.10 7.02 2.24
CA ASP A 61 7.09 7.41 0.83
C ASP A 61 5.83 8.20 0.47
N LYS A 62 5.99 9.51 0.24
CA LYS A 62 4.88 10.40 -0.14
C LYS A 62 4.26 10.09 -1.49
N ARG A 63 4.83 9.18 -2.29
CA ARG A 63 4.23 8.69 -3.54
C ARG A 63 3.24 7.55 -3.30
N ALA A 64 3.33 6.86 -2.17
CA ALA A 64 2.57 5.64 -1.90
C ALA A 64 1.11 5.92 -1.51
N TRP A 65 0.21 5.15 -2.10
CA TRP A 65 -1.17 5.01 -1.67
C TRP A 65 -1.26 3.93 -0.59
N LEU A 66 -1.97 4.20 0.50
CA LEU A 66 -2.11 3.25 1.61
C LEU A 66 -3.59 2.92 1.79
N GLU A 67 -3.96 1.69 1.45
CA GLU A 67 -5.29 1.16 1.69
C GLU A 67 -5.37 0.57 3.10
N LEU A 68 -6.49 0.73 3.80
CA LEU A 68 -6.71 0.20 5.15
C LEU A 68 -8.05 -0.53 5.26
N ILE A 69 -8.07 -1.59 6.06
CA ILE A 69 -9.30 -2.18 6.60
C ILE A 69 -9.64 -1.42 7.88
N ALA A 70 -10.60 -0.50 7.79
CA ALA A 70 -10.90 0.48 8.84
C ALA A 70 -11.99 0.02 9.84
N ASP A 71 -11.99 -1.26 10.24
CA ASP A 71 -13.02 -1.84 11.11
C ASP A 71 -12.69 -1.81 12.62
N GLY A 72 -11.45 -1.44 12.98
CA GLY A 72 -10.96 -1.40 14.36
C GLY A 72 -10.52 -2.76 14.90
N HIS A 73 -10.73 -3.84 14.15
CA HIS A 73 -10.32 -5.20 14.51
C HIS A 73 -9.05 -5.62 13.77
N HIS A 74 -8.96 -5.34 12.47
CA HIS A 74 -7.76 -5.64 11.66
C HIS A 74 -6.61 -4.69 11.96
N VAL A 75 -6.93 -3.41 12.18
CA VAL A 75 -5.95 -2.37 12.49
C VAL A 75 -6.41 -1.64 13.74
N HIS A 76 -5.50 -1.43 14.70
CA HIS A 76 -5.81 -0.65 15.89
C HIS A 76 -6.08 0.83 15.51
N PRO A 77 -7.08 1.52 16.09
CA PRO A 77 -7.40 2.91 15.74
C PRO A 77 -6.22 3.88 15.77
N ALA A 78 -5.30 3.72 16.73
CA ALA A 78 -4.07 4.53 16.78
C ALA A 78 -3.13 4.30 15.57
N ALA A 79 -3.03 3.06 15.08
CA ALA A 79 -2.24 2.74 13.89
C ALA A 79 -2.92 3.27 12.61
N MET A 80 -4.26 3.23 12.54
CA MET A 80 -4.99 3.91 11.47
C MET A 80 -4.69 5.40 11.47
N SER A 81 -4.76 6.07 12.63
CA SER A 81 -4.45 7.50 12.75
C SER A 81 -3.02 7.81 12.29
N LEU A 82 -2.04 6.99 12.67
CA LEU A 82 -0.65 7.13 12.20
C LEU A 82 -0.57 7.02 10.68
N CYS A 83 -1.19 6.00 10.10
CA CYS A 83 -1.25 5.81 8.65
C CYS A 83 -1.88 7.02 7.95
N CYS A 84 -3.00 7.51 8.48
CA CYS A 84 -3.72 8.66 7.96
C CYS A 84 -2.88 9.95 7.98
N CYS A 85 -2.06 10.16 9.01
CA CYS A 85 -1.13 11.30 9.08
C CYS A 85 0.03 11.19 8.06
N CYS A 86 0.39 9.97 7.68
CA CYS A 86 1.51 9.69 6.78
C CYS A 86 1.12 9.71 5.30
N ALA A 87 -0.08 9.22 4.98
CA ALA A 87 -0.60 9.05 3.63
C ALA A 87 -0.76 10.38 2.86
N LYS A 88 -0.79 10.27 1.53
CA LYS A 88 -1.07 11.40 0.64
C LYS A 88 -2.58 11.51 0.38
N GLY A 89 -3.20 12.63 0.77
CA GLY A 89 -4.61 12.92 0.44
C GLY A 89 -5.62 12.13 1.28
N GLU A 90 -6.88 12.07 0.80
CA GLU A 90 -7.94 11.31 1.47
C GLU A 90 -7.59 9.82 1.56
N ASN A 91 -7.50 9.31 2.79
CA ASN A 91 -7.36 7.87 3.05
C ASN A 91 -8.60 7.16 2.52
N ARG A 92 -8.45 6.33 1.49
CA ARG A 92 -9.55 5.51 0.99
C ARG A 92 -9.58 4.21 1.78
N THR A 93 -10.54 4.14 2.69
CA THR A 93 -10.79 2.99 3.56
C THR A 93 -11.63 1.96 2.84
N ASP A 94 -11.21 0.69 2.84
CA ASP A 94 -12.10 -0.42 2.47
C ASP A 94 -13.09 -0.64 3.63
N HIS A 95 -14.16 0.14 3.65
CA HIS A 95 -15.42 -0.34 4.16
C HIS A 95 -16.13 -1.01 3.00
N ARG A 96 -16.65 -2.23 3.21
CA ARG A 96 -17.40 -3.12 2.28
C ARG A 96 -18.36 -2.51 1.24
N ARG A 97 -18.60 -1.19 1.24
CA ARG A 97 -19.37 -0.45 0.24
C ARG A 97 -18.53 0.19 -0.89
N ASP A 98 -17.21 0.36 -0.73
CA ASP A 98 -16.37 1.10 -1.70
C ASP A 98 -15.31 0.25 -2.41
N ALA A 99 -15.38 -1.08 -2.29
CA ALA A 99 -14.61 -2.00 -3.12
C ALA A 99 -15.11 -1.96 -4.59
N GLY A 100 -14.90 -0.84 -5.28
CA GLY A 100 -15.29 -0.73 -6.70
C GLY A 100 -15.28 0.66 -7.33
N SER A 101 -15.32 1.77 -6.58
CA SER A 101 -15.40 3.12 -7.17
C SER A 101 -14.02 3.79 -7.27
N TRP A 102 -13.16 3.26 -8.15
CA TRP A 102 -12.00 3.98 -8.65
C TRP A 102 -12.39 4.69 -9.95
N ASP A 103 -12.13 5.99 -10.05
CA ASP A 103 -12.50 6.79 -11.23
C ASP A 103 -12.03 6.16 -12.55
N ALA A 104 -12.92 6.23 -13.53
CA ALA A 104 -12.91 5.61 -14.86
C ALA A 104 -11.51 5.38 -15.50
N GLY A 105 -11.08 4.12 -15.59
CA GLY A 105 -10.08 3.69 -16.58
C GLY A 105 -8.94 2.78 -16.11
N TRP A 106 -8.87 2.37 -14.84
CA TRP A 106 -7.72 1.61 -14.31
C TRP A 106 -8.15 0.25 -13.73
N SER A 107 -7.40 -0.80 -14.08
CA SER A 107 -7.48 -2.11 -13.42
C SER A 107 -6.54 -2.14 -12.21
N LEU A 108 -6.99 -2.72 -11.08
CA LEU A 108 -6.19 -2.93 -9.88
C LEU A 108 -5.52 -4.31 -9.93
N TYR A 109 -4.21 -4.35 -9.70
CA TYR A 109 -3.45 -5.59 -9.57
C TYR A 109 -2.71 -5.62 -8.24
N VAL A 110 -2.93 -6.69 -7.46
CA VAL A 110 -2.21 -6.96 -6.22
C VAL A 110 -1.05 -7.90 -6.52
N MET A 111 0.18 -7.42 -6.31
CA MET A 111 1.38 -8.23 -6.51
C MET A 111 1.80 -8.85 -5.17
N TRP A 112 1.90 -10.18 -5.16
CA TRP A 112 2.37 -11.02 -4.05
C TRP A 112 3.90 -11.20 -4.13
#